data_AF-A0A925MIP8-F1
#
_entry.id   AF-A0A925MIP8-F1
#
_cell.length_a   1.000
_cell.length_b   1.000
_cell.length_c   1.000
_cell.angle_alpha   90.00
_cell.angle_beta   90.00
_cell.angle_gamma   90.00
#
_symmetry.space_group_name_H-M   'P 1'
#
loop_
_entity.id
_entity.type
_entity.pdbx_description
1 polymer ?
#
loop_
_entity_poly.entity_id
_entity_poly.type
_entity_poly.pdbx_seq_one_letter_code
_entity_poly.pdbx_strand_id
1 'polypeptide(L)'
;TLDYGVVKMNIDTDTQYAFTRPIVAHMCQNIEGVLKIDGEVGDKKSYDPRSYLKKAEEGLCNRMKTACDDLRSTGKTLFGKV
;
A
#
# COMPACT_ATOMS: atom_id res chain seq x y z
N THR A 1 23.99 -6.07 -10.80
CA THR A 1 23.11 -7.15 -10.27
C THR A 1 22.18 -7.68 -11.34
N LEU A 2 21.39 -6.82 -12.00
CA LEU A 2 20.59 -7.23 -13.16
C LEU A 2 21.47 -7.73 -14.34
N ASP A 3 22.62 -7.09 -14.56
CA ASP A 3 23.56 -7.46 -15.64
C ASP A 3 24.25 -8.82 -15.42
N TYR A 4 24.04 -9.45 -14.26
CA TYR A 4 24.59 -10.78 -13.91
C TYR A 4 23.50 -11.87 -13.88
N GLY A 5 22.36 -11.66 -14.55
CA GLY A 5 21.33 -12.68 -14.72
C GLY A 5 20.29 -12.79 -13.60
N VAL A 6 20.19 -11.79 -12.71
CA VAL A 6 19.09 -11.72 -11.74
C VAL A 6 17.77 -11.42 -12.48
N VAL A 7 16.80 -12.34 -12.38
CA VAL A 7 15.47 -12.23 -13.02
C VAL A 7 14.31 -12.06 -12.03
N LYS A 8 14.57 -12.20 -10.73
CA LYS A 8 13.58 -12.09 -9.65
C LYS A 8 14.20 -11.45 -8.42
N MET A 9 13.53 -10.45 -7.86
CA MET A 9 13.90 -9.83 -6.59
C MET A 9 12.74 -9.96 -5.60
N ASN A 10 13.05 -10.34 -4.35
CA ASN A 10 12.07 -10.37 -3.26
C ASN A 10 11.97 -8.97 -2.65
N ILE A 11 10.75 -8.48 -2.44
CA ILE A 11 10.49 -7.18 -1.84
C ILE A 11 9.34 -7.36 -0.85
N ASP A 12 9.66 -7.34 0.43
CA ASP A 12 8.70 -7.60 1.51
C ASP A 12 8.65 -6.44 2.50
N THR A 13 9.76 -6.13 3.18
CA THR A 13 9.79 -5.06 4.20
C THR A 13 9.33 -3.69 3.66
N ASP A 14 9.73 -3.35 2.43
CA ASP A 14 9.30 -2.09 1.81
C ASP A 14 7.81 -2.07 1.47
N THR A 15 7.25 -3.20 1.02
CA THR A 15 5.81 -3.28 0.71
C THR A 15 4.98 -3.31 1.99
N GLN A 16 5.46 -3.98 3.05
CA GLN A 16 4.89 -3.92 4.40
C GLN A 16 4.84 -2.48 4.94
N TYR A 17 5.94 -1.73 4.81
CA TYR A 17 5.99 -0.33 5.23
C TYR A 17 5.04 0.54 4.41
N ALA A 18 5.07 0.43 3.07
CA ALA A 18 4.23 1.20 2.17
C ALA A 18 2.73 0.95 2.39
N PHE A 19 2.34 -0.28 2.75
CA PHE A 19 0.98 -0.64 3.10
C PHE A 19 0.55 -0.06 4.45
N THR A 20 1.41 -0.18 5.47
CA THR A 20 1.07 0.20 6.85
C THR A 20 1.07 1.73 7.05
N ARG A 21 1.97 2.44 6.36
CA ARG A 21 2.17 3.89 6.49
C ARG A 21 0.89 4.74 6.33
N PRO A 22 0.02 4.53 5.31
CA PRO A 22 -1.25 5.26 5.19
C PRO A 22 -2.30 4.84 6.22
N ILE A 23 -2.27 3.60 6.72
CA ILE A 23 -3.17 3.15 7.80
C ILE A 23 -2.86 3.93 9.07
N VAL A 24 -1.57 3.99 9.46
CA VAL A 24 -1.14 4.76 10.64
C VAL A 24 -1.53 6.23 10.50
N ALA A 25 -1.33 6.83 9.33
CA ALA A 25 -1.74 8.21 9.08
C ALA A 25 -3.24 8.40 9.26
N HIS A 26 -4.06 7.50 8.71
CA HIS A 26 -5.52 7.55 8.83
C HIS A 26 -5.96 7.44 10.28
N MET A 27 -5.40 6.51 11.05
CA MET A 27 -5.73 6.33 12.47
C MET A 27 -5.37 7.57 13.29
N CYS A 28 -4.17 8.14 13.10
CA CYS A 28 -3.75 9.34 13.82
C CYS A 28 -4.61 10.56 13.49
N GLN A 29 -5.02 10.72 12.22
CA GLN A 29 -5.83 11.86 11.78
C GLN A 29 -7.30 11.76 12.16
N ASN A 30 -7.81 10.55 12.41
CA ASN A 30 -9.24 10.30 12.64
C ASN A 30 -9.49 9.64 14.00
N ILE A 31 -8.65 9.87 15.01
CA ILE A 31 -8.66 9.11 16.27
C ILE A 31 -10.01 9.14 16.99
N GLU A 32 -10.68 10.30 17.02
CA GLU A 32 -12.02 10.48 17.59
C GLU A 32 -13.12 9.79 16.77
N GLY A 33 -12.89 9.61 15.47
CA GLY A 33 -13.82 8.90 14.57
C GLY A 33 -13.62 7.39 14.56
N VAL A 34 -12.39 6.90 14.77
CA VAL A 34 -12.09 5.46 14.78
C VAL A 34 -12.31 4.80 16.15
N LEU A 35 -12.40 5.60 17.22
CA LEU A 35 -12.68 5.15 18.58
C LEU A 35 -14.02 5.67 19.07
N LYS A 36 -14.55 5.01 20.11
CA LYS A 36 -15.66 5.56 20.91
C LYS A 36 -15.06 6.26 22.11
N ILE A 37 -15.16 7.59 22.16
CA ILE A 37 -14.55 8.44 23.19
C ILE A 37 -15.68 9.22 23.88
N ASP A 38 -15.64 9.33 25.21
CA ASP A 38 -16.55 10.16 26.02
C ASP A 38 -18.06 9.95 25.78
N GLY A 39 -18.45 8.71 25.43
CA GLY A 39 -19.85 8.35 25.18
C GLY A 39 -20.30 8.48 23.72
N GLU A 40 -19.45 8.99 22.83
CA GLU A 40 -19.69 9.03 21.40
C GLU A 40 -19.62 7.65 20.74
N VAL A 41 -20.26 7.51 19.58
CA VAL A 41 -20.38 6.23 18.87
C VAL A 41 -19.32 6.00 17.78
N GLY A 42 -18.41 6.96 17.60
CA GLY A 42 -17.44 7.01 16.52
C GLY A 42 -18.07 7.40 15.17
N ASP A 43 -17.23 7.55 14.14
CA ASP A 43 -17.64 7.87 12.78
C ASP A 43 -17.46 6.66 11.85
N LYS A 44 -18.58 6.16 11.33
CA LYS A 44 -18.62 5.04 10.38
C LYS A 44 -17.71 5.24 9.18
N LYS A 45 -17.62 6.46 8.64
CA LYS A 45 -16.77 6.71 7.46
C LYS A 45 -15.29 6.57 7.80
N SER A 46 -14.93 6.81 9.05
CA SER A 46 -13.56 6.74 9.56
C SER A 46 -13.16 5.34 9.99
N TYR A 47 -14.03 4.58 10.68
CA TYR A 47 -13.71 3.22 11.13
C TYR A 47 -13.99 2.13 10.08
N ASP A 48 -14.76 2.41 9.02
CA ASP A 48 -15.00 1.44 7.95
C ASP A 48 -13.65 1.00 7.36
N PRO A 49 -13.29 -0.29 7.40
CA PRO A 49 -11.98 -0.76 6.94
C PRO A 49 -11.66 -0.37 5.51
N ARG A 50 -12.67 -0.25 4.65
CA ARG A 50 -12.49 0.14 3.24
C ARG A 50 -11.93 1.55 3.10
N SER A 51 -12.16 2.42 4.09
CA SER A 51 -11.67 3.81 4.06
C SER A 51 -10.15 3.92 4.12
N TYR A 52 -9.49 3.07 4.93
CA TYR A 52 -8.05 3.09 5.13
C TYR A 52 -7.31 1.94 4.43
N LEU A 53 -7.96 0.78 4.24
CA LEU A 53 -7.36 -0.32 3.47
C LEU A 53 -7.22 0.01 1.99
N LYS A 54 -8.16 0.78 1.41
CA LYS A 54 -7.98 1.29 0.05
C LYS A 54 -6.72 2.15 -0.09
N LYS A 55 -6.46 3.04 0.88
CA LYS A 55 -5.24 3.86 0.92
C LYS A 55 -3.99 2.99 1.10
N ALA A 56 -4.09 1.90 1.87
CA ALA A 56 -3.02 0.93 2.05
C ALA A 56 -2.65 0.19 0.76
N GLU A 57 -3.67 -0.29 0.03
CA GLU A 57 -3.49 -0.93 -1.27
C GLU A 57 -2.89 0.03 -2.30
N GLU A 58 -3.34 1.29 -2.33
CA GLU A 58 -2.77 2.34 -3.19
C GLU A 58 -1.30 2.60 -2.85
N GLY A 59 -0.95 2.67 -1.56
CA GLY A 59 0.43 2.82 -1.09
C GLY A 59 1.34 1.68 -1.53
N LEU A 60 0.88 0.43 -1.34
CA LEU A 60 1.60 -0.76 -1.80
C LEU A 60 1.75 -0.77 -3.33
N CYS A 61 0.67 -0.48 -4.07
CA CYS A 61 0.70 -0.41 -5.54
C CYS A 61 1.73 0.60 -6.04
N ASN A 62 1.82 1.77 -5.40
CA ASN A 62 2.82 2.79 -5.77
C ASN A 62 4.24 2.30 -5.50
N ARG A 63 4.49 1.63 -4.36
CA ARG A 63 5.81 1.02 -4.08
C ARG A 63 6.17 -0.06 -5.11
N MET A 64 5.18 -0.84 -5.56
CA MET A 64 5.38 -1.85 -6.60
C MET A 64 5.67 -1.27 -7.97
N LYS A 65 5.09 -0.11 -8.34
CA LYS A 65 5.45 0.59 -9.58
C LYS A 65 6.93 0.96 -9.58
N THR A 66 7.43 1.54 -8.47
CA THR A 66 8.86 1.83 -8.32
C THR A 66 9.71 0.57 -8.47
N ALA A 67 9.30 -0.55 -7.86
CA ALA A 67 10.03 -1.81 -8.03
C ALA A 67 10.07 -2.31 -9.49
N CYS A 68 8.99 -2.14 -10.25
CA CYS A 68 8.98 -2.47 -11.67
C CYS A 68 9.94 -1.59 -12.48
N ASP A 69 10.04 -0.31 -12.15
CA ASP A 69 10.99 0.61 -12.76
C ASP A 69 12.44 0.21 -12.43
N ASP A 70 12.73 -0.05 -11.14
CA ASP A 70 14.04 -0.48 -10.64
C ASP A 70 14.51 -1.79 -11.33
N LEU A 71 13.58 -2.74 -11.53
CA LEU A 71 13.84 -4.02 -12.19
C LEU A 71 13.74 -3.95 -13.73
N ARG A 72 13.54 -2.76 -14.30
CA ARG A 72 13.41 -2.52 -15.75
C ARG A 72 12.31 -3.37 -16.41
N SER A 73 11.22 -3.67 -15.69
CA SER A 73 10.11 -4.50 -16.16
C SER A 73 8.86 -3.71 -16.59
N THR A 74 8.80 -2.42 -16.24
CA THR A 74 7.69 -1.52 -16.64
C THR A 74 7.44 -1.55 -18.15
N GLY A 75 6.16 -1.71 -18.53
CA GLY A 75 5.72 -1.77 -19.93
C GLY A 75 6.03 -3.08 -20.68
N LYS A 76 6.71 -4.04 -20.04
CA LYS A 76 7.14 -5.30 -20.67
C LYS A 76 6.23 -6.50 -20.40
N THR A 77 4.96 -6.25 -20.06
CA THR A 77 3.96 -7.32 -19.91
C THR A 77 3.82 -8.11 -21.22
N LEU A 78 3.68 -9.44 -21.08
CA LEU A 78 3.34 -10.35 -22.17
C LEU A 78 1.83 -10.52 -22.33
N PHE A 79 1.03 -10.08 -21.34
CA PHE A 79 -0.42 -10.16 -21.40
C PHE A 79 -0.96 -9.42 -22.64
N GLY A 80 -1.71 -10.13 -23.48
CA GLY A 80 -2.29 -9.59 -24.72
C GLY A 80 -1.31 -9.42 -25.88
N LYS A 81 -0.05 -9.88 -25.75
CA LYS A 81 0.95 -9.86 -26.85
C LYS A 81 1.27 -11.25 -27.42
N VAL A 82 0.78 -12.29 -26.75
CA VAL A 82 0.88 -13.70 -27.14
C VAL A 82 -0.51 -14.31 -27.18
#